data_AF-A0A958YIC7-F1
#
_entry.id   AF-A0A958YIC7-F1
#
_cell.length_a   1.000
_cell.length_b   1.000
_cell.length_c   1.000
_cell.angle_alpha   90.00
_cell.angle_beta   90.00
_cell.angle_gamma   90.00
#
_symmetry.space_group_name_H-M   'P 1'
#
loop_
_entity.id
_entity.type
_entity.pdbx_description
1 polymer ?
#
loop_
_entity_poly.entity_id
_entity_poly.type
_entity_poly.pdbx_seq_one_letter_code
_entity_poly.pdbx_strand_id
1 'polypeptide(L)'
;MKRLLLYFFGLFIATQTTAQTYNPFYGTVANTTSASNILNDLTTFENFGVKELGTTALTNTQNWIVSRYQSLGYTDVVLQPFTFNNHTTNNIIITKTGTVYPNTYLIIDAHYDTINGPGTNDNGTGTVILLELARLLKDVDTEYSIKFIHFSGEEDGLIGSN
;
A
#
# COMPACT_ATOMS: atom_id res chain seq x y z
N MET A 1 55.90 -36.62 39.65
CA MET A 1 54.99 -35.47 39.73
C MET A 1 54.43 -35.20 38.33
N LYS A 2 53.16 -35.59 38.10
CA LYS A 2 52.54 -35.66 36.77
C LYS A 2 51.84 -34.33 36.43
N ARG A 3 52.32 -33.72 35.34
CA ARG A 3 51.63 -33.00 34.26
C ARG A 3 50.19 -32.52 34.53
N LEU A 4 49.96 -31.21 34.52
CA LEU A 4 48.71 -30.62 34.03
C LEU A 4 48.91 -29.12 33.69
N LEU A 5 49.39 -28.81 32.48
CA LEU A 5 49.18 -27.49 31.87
C LEU A 5 47.99 -27.64 30.92
N LEU A 6 46.82 -27.16 31.33
CA LEU A 6 45.64 -27.09 30.46
C LEU A 6 45.86 -25.99 29.41
N TYR A 7 45.88 -26.39 28.13
CA TYR A 7 45.70 -25.48 27.01
C TYR A 7 44.22 -25.12 26.90
N PHE A 8 43.84 -23.93 27.35
CA PHE A 8 42.57 -23.31 26.99
C PHE A 8 42.75 -22.56 25.66
N PHE A 9 42.54 -23.27 24.55
CA PHE A 9 42.40 -22.63 23.23
C PHE A 9 40.93 -22.21 23.08
N GLY A 10 40.62 -20.97 23.44
CA GLY A 10 39.28 -20.41 23.25
C GLY A 10 38.98 -20.27 21.76
N LEU A 11 37.99 -21.01 21.27
CA LEU A 11 37.40 -20.77 19.95
C LEU A 11 36.68 -19.41 19.97
N PHE A 12 37.27 -18.41 19.34
CA PHE A 12 36.55 -17.19 18.97
C PHE A 12 35.77 -17.47 17.68
N ILE A 13 34.47 -17.74 17.80
CA ILE A 13 33.56 -17.76 16.66
C ILE A 13 33.22 -16.30 16.34
N ALA A 14 33.84 -15.74 15.31
CA ALA A 14 33.48 -14.43 14.79
C ALA A 14 32.18 -14.57 13.97
N THR A 15 31.05 -14.17 14.56
CA THR A 15 29.81 -14.01 13.80
C THR A 15 29.92 -12.76 12.94
N GLN A 16 30.01 -12.92 11.62
CA GLN A 16 29.85 -11.79 10.70
C GLN A 16 28.36 -11.48 10.56
N THR A 17 27.95 -10.32 11.03
CA THR A 17 26.62 -9.76 10.77
C THR A 17 26.73 -8.82 9.58
N THR A 18 26.14 -9.18 8.44
CA THR A 18 25.92 -8.24 7.34
C THR A 18 24.67 -7.43 7.61
N ALA A 19 24.83 -6.14 7.89
CA ALA A 19 23.71 -5.21 7.84
C ALA A 19 23.33 -4.91 6.37
N GLN A 20 22.10 -4.52 6.14
CA GLN A 20 21.66 -4.04 4.83
C GLN A 20 22.43 -2.75 4.48
N THR A 21 23.06 -2.70 3.32
CA THR A 21 23.72 -1.48 2.85
C THR A 21 22.67 -0.50 2.36
N TYR A 22 22.77 0.76 2.79
CA TYR A 22 21.91 1.84 2.28
C TYR A 22 22.01 1.91 0.76
N ASN A 23 20.86 1.86 0.08
CA ASN A 23 20.78 2.05 -1.35
C ASN A 23 20.41 3.53 -1.64
N PRO A 24 21.33 4.33 -2.21
CA PRO A 24 21.08 5.75 -2.49
C PRO A 24 19.90 5.99 -3.44
N PHE A 25 19.62 5.06 -4.35
CA PHE A 25 18.47 5.16 -5.24
C PHE A 25 17.16 5.08 -4.46
N TYR A 26 17.00 4.08 -3.58
CA TYR A 26 15.80 3.96 -2.74
C TYR A 26 15.64 5.16 -1.80
N GLY A 27 16.73 5.63 -1.19
CA GLY A 27 16.69 6.81 -0.36
C GLY A 27 16.32 8.07 -1.13
N THR A 28 16.76 8.22 -2.38
CA THR A 28 16.34 9.34 -3.24
C THR A 28 14.84 9.31 -3.50
N VAL A 29 14.29 8.15 -3.88
CA VAL A 29 12.83 8.00 -4.08
C VAL A 29 12.08 8.33 -2.79
N ALA A 30 12.47 7.74 -1.66
CA ALA A 30 11.83 7.97 -0.37
C ALA A 30 11.88 9.45 0.06
N ASN A 31 12.99 10.15 -0.18
CA ASN A 31 13.14 11.57 0.14
C ASN A 31 12.24 12.48 -0.70
N THR A 32 11.68 12.01 -1.81
CA THR A 32 10.72 12.79 -2.61
C THR A 32 9.27 12.65 -2.13
N THR A 33 9.02 11.92 -1.05
CA THR A 33 7.70 11.85 -0.40
C THR A 33 7.21 13.25 -0.01
N SER A 34 5.94 13.56 -0.28
CA SER A 34 5.35 14.86 -0.03
C SER A 34 4.28 14.78 1.05
N ALA A 35 4.63 15.23 2.26
CA ALA A 35 3.67 15.37 3.36
C ALA A 35 2.49 16.28 2.99
N SER A 36 2.72 17.31 2.16
CA SER A 36 1.66 18.20 1.67
C SER A 36 0.67 17.48 0.77
N ASN A 37 1.15 16.62 -0.16
CA ASN A 37 0.26 15.84 -1.01
C ASN A 37 -0.58 14.87 -0.17
N ILE A 38 0.07 14.16 0.76
CA ILE A 38 -0.61 13.23 1.68
C ILE A 38 -1.70 13.98 2.46
N LEU A 39 -1.40 15.13 3.05
CA LEU A 39 -2.37 15.89 3.84
C LEU A 39 -3.54 16.40 2.98
N ASN A 40 -3.28 16.86 1.76
CA ASN A 40 -4.32 17.32 0.84
C ASN A 40 -5.25 16.18 0.40
N ASP A 41 -4.67 15.04 0.02
CA ASP A 41 -5.44 13.86 -0.37
C ASP A 41 -6.23 13.31 0.84
N LEU A 42 -5.66 13.33 2.04
CA LEU A 42 -6.33 12.90 3.27
C LEU A 42 -7.50 13.82 3.66
N THR A 43 -7.30 15.13 3.53
CA THR A 43 -8.37 16.12 3.74
C THR A 43 -9.50 15.91 2.73
N THR A 44 -9.17 15.59 1.46
CA THR A 44 -10.17 15.29 0.43
C THR A 44 -10.95 14.02 0.78
N PHE A 45 -10.26 12.95 1.19
CA PHE A 45 -10.87 11.70 1.63
C PHE A 45 -11.83 11.90 2.80
N GLU A 46 -11.41 12.66 3.82
CA GLU A 46 -12.22 13.00 4.99
C GLU A 46 -13.48 13.78 4.60
N ASN A 47 -13.34 14.76 3.70
CA ASN A 47 -14.43 15.63 3.26
C ASN A 47 -15.56 14.91 2.50
N PHE A 48 -15.34 13.70 1.99
CA PHE A 48 -16.43 12.89 1.44
C PHE A 48 -17.43 12.42 2.52
N GLY A 49 -17.05 12.45 3.79
CA GLY A 49 -17.88 12.00 4.91
C GLY A 49 -17.81 10.49 5.14
N VAL A 50 -18.84 9.91 5.74
CA VAL A 50 -18.90 8.48 6.09
C VAL A 50 -19.14 7.65 4.83
N LYS A 51 -18.31 6.62 4.60
CA LYS A 51 -18.25 5.82 3.36
C LYS A 51 -18.77 4.39 3.56
N GLU A 52 -19.91 4.25 4.21
CA GLU A 52 -20.62 2.97 4.34
C GLU A 52 -21.14 2.48 2.98
N LEU A 53 -21.39 1.17 2.85
CA LEU A 53 -21.92 0.58 1.62
C LEU A 53 -23.24 1.25 1.18
N GLY A 54 -23.35 1.51 -0.12
CA GLY A 54 -24.52 2.16 -0.71
C GLY A 54 -24.58 3.69 -0.56
N THR A 55 -23.64 4.31 0.17
CA THR A 55 -23.60 5.76 0.28
C THR A 55 -23.06 6.43 -0.98
N THR A 56 -23.53 7.65 -1.26
CA THR A 56 -22.95 8.51 -2.32
C THR A 56 -21.49 8.86 -2.00
N ALA A 57 -21.14 8.99 -0.72
CA ALA A 57 -19.78 9.26 -0.26
C ALA A 57 -18.80 8.16 -0.69
N LEU A 58 -19.15 6.89 -0.50
CA LEU A 58 -18.35 5.76 -0.96
C LEU A 58 -18.13 5.80 -2.48
N THR A 59 -19.21 6.06 -3.24
CA THR A 59 -19.14 6.16 -4.71
C THR A 59 -18.26 7.33 -5.17
N ASN A 60 -18.39 8.50 -4.53
CA ASN A 60 -17.56 9.68 -4.82
C ASN A 60 -16.09 9.42 -4.51
N THR A 61 -15.81 8.73 -3.40
CA THR A 61 -14.45 8.36 -2.99
C THR A 61 -13.82 7.40 -4.00
N GLN A 62 -14.56 6.38 -4.45
CA GLN A 62 -14.11 5.47 -5.50
C GLN A 62 -13.72 6.24 -6.77
N ASN A 63 -14.60 7.13 -7.25
CA ASN A 63 -14.35 7.91 -8.45
C ASN A 63 -13.15 8.84 -8.30
N TRP A 64 -12.95 9.42 -7.12
CA TRP A 64 -11.80 10.24 -6.79
C TRP A 64 -10.49 9.43 -6.79
N ILE A 65 -10.46 8.25 -6.15
CA ILE A 65 -9.28 7.36 -6.16
C ILE A 65 -8.90 7.01 -7.60
N VAL A 66 -9.87 6.57 -8.42
CA VAL A 66 -9.65 6.26 -9.85
C VAL A 66 -9.08 7.46 -10.60
N SER A 67 -9.67 8.64 -10.42
CA SER A 67 -9.20 9.87 -11.05
C SER A 67 -7.78 10.23 -10.61
N ARG A 68 -7.43 9.97 -9.35
CA ARG A 68 -6.09 10.24 -8.83
C ARG A 68 -5.05 9.35 -9.51
N TYR A 69 -5.29 8.05 -9.64
CA TYR A 69 -4.40 7.15 -10.37
C TYR A 69 -4.27 7.53 -11.86
N GLN A 70 -5.38 7.85 -12.51
CA GLN A 70 -5.37 8.29 -13.90
C GLN A 70 -4.56 9.58 -14.09
N SER A 71 -4.66 10.53 -13.15
CA SER A 71 -3.85 11.77 -13.17
C SER A 71 -2.34 11.53 -13.02
N LEU A 72 -1.96 10.38 -12.47
CA LEU A 72 -0.57 9.94 -12.35
C LEU A 72 -0.08 9.12 -13.56
N GLY A 73 -0.96 8.85 -14.53
CA GLY A 73 -0.65 8.11 -15.76
C GLY A 73 -0.93 6.60 -15.68
N TYR A 74 -1.54 6.11 -14.60
CA TYR A 74 -1.96 4.71 -14.52
C TYR A 74 -3.22 4.47 -15.36
N THR A 75 -3.13 3.54 -16.30
CA THR A 75 -4.21 3.22 -17.25
C THR A 75 -4.84 1.85 -17.01
N ASP A 76 -4.12 0.92 -16.40
CA ASP A 76 -4.63 -0.39 -15.99
C ASP A 76 -5.33 -0.27 -14.63
N VAL A 77 -6.59 0.16 -14.67
CA VAL A 77 -7.48 0.33 -13.52
C VAL A 77 -8.71 -0.57 -13.72
N VAL A 78 -8.92 -1.50 -12.79
CA VAL A 78 -10.05 -2.41 -12.78
C VAL A 78 -10.92 -2.12 -11.57
N LEU A 79 -12.20 -1.87 -11.81
CA LEU A 79 -13.23 -1.92 -10.78
C LEU A 79 -13.76 -3.35 -10.72
N GLN A 80 -13.47 -4.06 -9.63
CA GLN A 80 -13.94 -5.42 -9.40
C GLN A 80 -15.25 -5.37 -8.61
N PRO A 81 -16.42 -5.60 -9.24
CA PRO A 81 -17.70 -5.47 -8.57
C PRO A 81 -17.97 -6.65 -7.64
N PHE A 82 -18.65 -6.37 -6.53
CA PHE A 82 -19.30 -7.37 -5.70
C PHE A 82 -20.57 -6.80 -5.06
N THR A 83 -21.44 -7.69 -4.55
CA THR A 83 -22.70 -7.31 -3.91
C THR A 83 -22.77 -7.90 -2.52
N PHE A 84 -23.06 -7.05 -1.53
CA PHE A 84 -23.26 -7.44 -0.14
C PHE A 84 -24.40 -6.61 0.47
N ASN A 85 -25.27 -7.24 1.26
CA ASN A 85 -26.46 -6.60 1.87
C ASN A 85 -27.28 -5.73 0.89
N ASN A 86 -27.49 -6.21 -0.35
CA ASN A 86 -28.18 -5.52 -1.44
C ASN A 86 -27.51 -4.22 -1.94
N HIS A 87 -26.25 -3.98 -1.58
CA HIS A 87 -25.43 -2.90 -2.12
C HIS A 87 -24.37 -3.47 -3.06
N THR A 88 -24.25 -2.88 -4.26
CA THR A 88 -23.15 -3.18 -5.18
C THR A 88 -22.07 -2.11 -5.02
N THR A 89 -20.84 -2.55 -4.77
CA THR A 89 -19.65 -1.71 -4.66
C THR A 89 -18.50 -2.36 -5.45
N ASN A 90 -17.32 -1.75 -5.46
CA ASN A 90 -16.16 -2.30 -6.16
C ASN A 90 -14.91 -2.25 -5.30
N ASN A 91 -14.03 -3.24 -5.46
CA ASN A 91 -12.62 -3.01 -5.18
C ASN A 91 -11.99 -2.24 -6.35
N ILE A 92 -11.00 -1.41 -6.05
CA ILE A 92 -10.26 -0.65 -7.07
C ILE A 92 -8.87 -1.25 -7.18
N ILE A 93 -8.56 -1.87 -8.31
CA ILE A 93 -7.30 -2.57 -8.54
C ILE A 93 -6.53 -1.81 -9.60
N ILE A 94 -5.36 -1.29 -9.23
CA ILE A 94 -4.45 -0.60 -10.14
C ILE A 94 -3.22 -1.47 -10.34
N THR A 95 -2.86 -1.73 -11.60
CA THR A 95 -1.65 -2.51 -11.93
C THR A 95 -0.55 -1.61 -12.49
N LYS A 96 0.62 -1.63 -11.84
CA LYS A 96 1.89 -1.22 -12.44
C LYS A 96 2.58 -2.46 -13.00
N THR A 97 2.76 -2.55 -14.31
CA THR A 97 3.41 -3.71 -14.92
C THR A 97 4.92 -3.70 -14.68
N GLY A 98 5.45 -4.82 -14.18
CA GLY A 98 6.88 -5.03 -13.99
C GLY A 98 7.61 -5.35 -15.30
N THR A 99 8.89 -5.04 -15.35
CA THR A 99 9.72 -5.16 -16.56
C THR A 99 10.31 -6.56 -16.77
N VAL A 100 10.46 -7.35 -15.70
CA VAL A 100 11.10 -8.68 -15.74
C VAL A 100 10.11 -9.81 -15.47
N TYR A 101 9.24 -9.63 -14.46
CA TYR A 101 8.26 -10.62 -14.02
C TYR A 101 6.84 -10.03 -14.05
N PRO A 102 6.28 -9.75 -15.23
CA PRO A 102 5.00 -9.02 -15.37
C PRO A 102 3.79 -9.77 -14.79
N ASN A 103 3.89 -11.09 -14.64
CA ASN A 103 2.84 -11.96 -14.11
C ASN A 103 3.09 -12.38 -12.65
N THR A 104 4.04 -11.74 -11.97
CA THR A 104 4.28 -11.92 -10.53
C THR A 104 4.01 -10.58 -9.85
N TYR A 105 3.13 -10.61 -8.85
CA TYR A 105 2.55 -9.40 -8.28
C TYR A 105 2.98 -9.21 -6.83
N LEU A 106 3.51 -8.03 -6.54
CA LEU A 106 3.54 -7.49 -5.19
C LEU A 106 2.22 -6.78 -4.95
N ILE A 107 1.46 -7.21 -3.93
CA ILE A 107 0.20 -6.57 -3.56
C ILE A 107 0.46 -5.64 -2.39
N ILE A 108 -0.05 -4.41 -2.51
CA ILE A 108 -0.06 -3.42 -1.43
C ILE A 108 -1.48 -2.88 -1.40
N ASP A 109 -2.13 -2.95 -0.25
CA ASP A 109 -3.56 -2.69 -0.13
C ASP A 109 -3.92 -1.75 1.03
N ALA A 110 -5.15 -1.26 0.96
CA ALA A 110 -5.87 -0.54 2.00
C ALA A 110 -7.38 -0.71 1.73
N HIS A 111 -8.24 -0.34 2.69
CA HIS A 111 -9.67 -0.18 2.42
C HIS A 111 -10.06 1.30 2.40
N TYR A 112 -11.12 1.61 1.66
CA TYR A 112 -11.58 2.99 1.46
C TYR A 112 -13.02 3.23 1.94
N ASP A 113 -13.75 2.18 2.33
CA ASP A 113 -14.97 2.30 3.12
C ASP A 113 -14.65 2.65 4.58
N THR A 114 -15.63 3.20 5.28
CA THR A 114 -15.48 3.63 6.68
C THR A 114 -16.78 3.41 7.43
N ILE A 115 -16.68 3.21 8.75
CA ILE A 115 -17.84 3.17 9.66
C ILE A 115 -17.66 4.16 10.82
N ASN A 116 -18.77 4.65 11.39
CA ASN A 116 -18.77 5.51 12.60
C ASN A 116 -17.95 6.81 12.50
N GLY A 117 -17.63 7.27 11.28
CA GLY A 117 -16.86 8.50 11.06
C GLY A 117 -16.34 8.62 9.63
N PRO A 118 -15.67 9.74 9.30
CA PRO A 118 -15.10 9.96 7.98
C PRO A 118 -13.87 9.08 7.70
N GLY A 119 -13.38 8.32 8.68
CA GLY A 119 -12.31 7.34 8.54
C GLY A 119 -10.96 7.92 8.15
N THR A 120 -10.64 9.13 8.63
CA THR A 120 -9.36 9.79 8.30
C THR A 120 -8.18 8.89 8.61
N ASN A 121 -8.10 8.34 9.83
CA ASN A 121 -7.04 7.38 10.15
C ASN A 121 -7.36 5.98 9.62
N ASP A 122 -8.59 5.52 9.87
CA ASP A 122 -9.08 4.17 9.59
C ASP A 122 -10.10 4.18 8.43
N ASN A 123 -9.70 3.89 7.19
CA ASN A 123 -8.33 3.68 6.72
C ASN A 123 -7.93 4.66 5.61
N GLY A 124 -8.36 5.92 5.78
CA GLY A 124 -7.98 7.02 4.91
C GLY A 124 -6.47 7.18 4.80
N THR A 125 -5.72 6.99 5.89
CA THR A 125 -4.25 7.05 5.86
C THR A 125 -3.64 5.99 4.95
N GLY A 126 -4.08 4.73 5.04
CA GLY A 126 -3.64 3.66 4.15
C GLY A 126 -3.98 3.96 2.69
N THR A 127 -5.23 4.36 2.43
CA THR A 127 -5.71 4.75 1.09
C THR A 127 -4.81 5.84 0.48
N VAL A 128 -4.51 6.92 1.21
CA VAL A 128 -3.69 8.02 0.65
C VAL A 128 -2.20 7.68 0.55
N ILE A 129 -1.68 6.81 1.41
CA ILE A 129 -0.30 6.32 1.31
C ILE A 129 -0.12 5.50 0.03
N LEU A 130 -1.11 4.70 -0.38
CA LEU A 130 -1.09 3.99 -1.66
C LEU A 130 -1.04 4.96 -2.85
N LEU A 131 -1.76 6.08 -2.79
CA LEU A 131 -1.73 7.13 -3.82
C LEU A 131 -0.35 7.80 -3.91
N GLU A 132 0.26 8.10 -2.76
CA GLU A 132 1.60 8.68 -2.72
C GLU A 132 2.67 7.68 -3.19
N LEU A 133 2.55 6.41 -2.80
CA LEU A 133 3.45 5.36 -3.28
C LEU A 133 3.35 5.20 -4.81
N ALA A 134 2.13 5.24 -5.35
CA ALA A 134 1.92 5.22 -6.79
C ALA A 134 2.56 6.45 -7.48
N ARG A 135 2.52 7.63 -6.87
CA ARG A 135 3.21 8.83 -7.38
C ARG A 135 4.72 8.66 -7.37
N LEU A 136 5.29 8.11 -6.29
CA LEU A 136 6.73 7.88 -6.14
C LEU A 136 7.26 6.84 -7.14
N LEU A 137 6.45 5.83 -7.44
CA LEU A 137 6.86 4.70 -8.29
C LEU A 137 6.47 4.84 -9.76
N LYS A 138 5.73 5.88 -10.16
CA LYS A 138 5.21 5.99 -11.54
C LYS A 138 6.33 5.93 -12.60
N ASP A 139 7.45 6.60 -12.34
CA ASP A 139 8.61 6.70 -13.25
C ASP A 139 9.76 5.74 -12.84
N VAL A 140 9.51 4.84 -11.88
CA VAL A 140 10.50 3.84 -11.43
C VAL A 140 10.19 2.52 -12.09
N ASP A 141 11.15 1.94 -12.80
CA ASP A 141 11.02 0.58 -13.31
C ASP A 141 11.09 -0.42 -12.15
N THR A 142 10.11 -1.32 -12.08
CA THR A 142 10.04 -2.39 -11.09
C THR A 142 10.18 -3.73 -11.80
N GLU A 143 10.96 -4.66 -11.24
CA GLU A 143 11.09 -5.99 -11.86
C GLU A 143 9.77 -6.75 -11.84
N TYR A 144 9.06 -6.68 -10.72
CA TYR A 144 7.76 -7.29 -10.49
C TYR A 144 6.64 -6.29 -10.76
N SER A 145 5.47 -6.81 -11.15
CA SER A 145 4.26 -6.01 -11.19
C SER A 145 3.81 -5.64 -9.78
N ILE A 146 3.22 -4.47 -9.62
CA ILE A 146 2.62 -4.03 -8.35
C ILE A 146 1.13 -3.89 -8.56
N LYS A 147 0.33 -4.42 -7.64
CA LYS A 147 -1.09 -4.14 -7.53
C LYS A 147 -1.33 -3.25 -6.32
N PHE A 148 -1.81 -2.04 -6.57
CA PHE A 148 -2.39 -1.20 -5.53
C PHE A 148 -3.87 -1.52 -5.46
N ILE A 149 -4.34 -2.01 -4.32
CA ILE A 149 -5.73 -2.42 -4.16
C ILE A 149 -6.40 -1.58 -3.07
N HIS A 150 -7.49 -0.92 -3.43
CA HIS A 150 -8.37 -0.26 -2.47
C HIS A 150 -9.63 -1.12 -2.33
N PHE A 151 -9.74 -1.83 -1.21
CA PHE A 151 -10.86 -2.70 -0.90
C PHE A 151 -12.06 -1.89 -0.41
N SER A 152 -13.27 -2.36 -0.73
CA SER A 152 -14.51 -1.88 -0.14
C SER A 152 -15.11 -2.97 0.77
N GLY A 153 -15.94 -2.59 1.74
CA GLY A 153 -16.63 -3.52 2.63
C GLY A 153 -15.71 -4.23 3.62
N GLU A 154 -14.60 -3.59 4.02
CA GLU A 154 -13.74 -4.10 5.09
C GLU A 154 -14.48 -4.03 6.43
N GLU A 155 -15.16 -2.91 6.69
CA GLU A 155 -15.88 -2.63 7.93
C GLU A 155 -17.10 -3.54 8.12
N ASP A 156 -17.57 -4.14 7.03
CA ASP A 156 -18.65 -5.12 6.98
C ASP A 156 -18.17 -6.57 7.19
N GLY A 157 -16.88 -6.78 7.50
CA GLY A 157 -16.29 -8.08 7.77
C GLY A 157 -15.42 -8.60 6.62
N LEU A 158 -14.51 -7.78 6.11
CA LEU A 158 -13.52 -8.13 5.10
C LEU A 158 -14.13 -8.62 3.77
N ILE A 159 -15.32 -8.12 3.42
CA ILE A 159 -16.10 -8.66 2.30
C ILE A 159 -15.40 -8.46 0.96
N GLY A 160 -14.76 -7.31 0.75
CA GLY A 160 -14.05 -7.04 -0.50
C GLY A 160 -12.76 -7.84 -0.67
N SER A 161 -12.10 -8.26 0.41
CA SER A 161 -10.78 -8.92 0.36
C SER A 161 -10.83 -10.45 0.47
N ASN A 162 -12.02 -11.03 0.66
CA ASN A 162 -12.26 -12.48 0.80
C ASN A 162 -12.32 -13.22 -0.55
#